data_AF-A0A3B9TV96-F1
#
_entry.id   AF-A0A3B9TV96-F1
#
_cell.length_a   1.000
_cell.length_b   1.000
_cell.length_c   1.000
_cell.angle_alpha   90.00
_cell.angle_beta   90.00
_cell.angle_gamma   90.00
#
_symmetry.space_group_name_H-M   'P 1'
#
loop_
_entity.id
_entity.type
_entity.pdbx_description
1 polymer ?
#
loop_
_entity_poly.entity_id
_entity_poly.type
_entity_poly.pdbx_seq_one_letter_code
_entity_poly.pdbx_strand_id
1 'polypeptide(L)' 'ISNVLMDFTVLQNAILAEQARRGESFRFFRPAFDDQALIEGAGVMLDRVGLGYRATTPVADLAHGERRLLELALAL' A
#
# COMPACT_ATOMS: atom_id res chain seq x y z
N ILE A 1 14.52 3.40 2.59
CA ILE A 1 13.64 4.26 3.41
C ILE A 1 12.39 4.46 2.58
N SER A 2 11.33 3.68 2.84
CA SER A 2 10.06 3.87 2.12
C SER A 2 9.28 4.95 2.85
N ASN A 3 9.10 6.09 2.21
CA ASN A 3 8.29 7.18 2.76
C ASN A 3 6.83 6.84 2.46
N VAL A 4 6.04 6.60 3.50
CA VAL A 4 4.58 6.48 3.35
C VAL A 4 3.99 7.79 2.85
N LEU A 5 3.08 7.71 1.89
CA LEU A 5 2.36 8.85 1.33
C LEU A 5 1.18 9.20 2.24
N MET A 6 1.33 10.31 2.95
CA MET A 6 0.39 10.76 3.98
C MET A 6 -0.98 11.16 3.43
N ASP A 7 -1.02 11.65 2.20
CA ASP A 7 -2.24 12.09 1.51
C ASP A 7 -3.04 10.93 0.90
N PHE A 8 -2.55 9.70 1.05
CA PHE A 8 -3.14 8.49 0.48
C PHE A 8 -3.66 7.58 1.59
N THR A 9 -4.58 6.71 1.21
CA THR A 9 -5.05 5.63 2.08
C THR A 9 -3.98 4.55 2.28
N VAL A 10 -4.18 3.72 3.30
CA VAL A 10 -3.33 2.55 3.57
C VAL A 10 -3.25 1.63 2.34
N LEU A 11 -4.39 1.35 1.70
CA LEU A 11 -4.45 0.51 0.52
C LEU A 11 -3.71 1.12 -0.67
N GLN A 12 -3.87 2.42 -0.92
CA GLN A 12 -3.17 3.07 -2.04
C GLN A 12 -1.65 3.05 -1.87
N ASN A 13 -1.15 3.22 -0.64
CA ASN A 13 0.26 3.05 -0.34
C ASN A 13 0.75 1.63 -0.66
N ALA A 14 -0.02 0.62 -0.25
CA ALA A 14 0.29 -0.77 -0.52
C ALA A 14 0.22 -1.13 -2.02
N ILE A 15 -0.73 -0.56 -2.76
CA ILE A 15 -0.84 -0.71 -4.23
C ILE A 15 0.42 -0.19 -4.92
N LEU A 16 0.90 0.99 -4.52
CA LEU A 16 2.10 1.59 -5.11
C LEU A 16 3.36 0.78 -4.77
N ALA A 17 3.46 0.26 -3.55
CA ALA A 17 4.56 -0.64 -3.18
C ALA A 17 4.49 -1.97 -3.96
N GLU A 18 3.31 -2.55 -4.13
CA GLU A 18 3.12 -3.77 -4.90
C GLU A 18 3.45 -3.56 -6.39
N GLN A 19 3.04 -2.43 -6.95
CA GLN A 19 3.39 -2.04 -8.31
C GLN A 19 4.91 -1.91 -8.49
N ALA A 20 5.58 -1.23 -7.55
CA ALA A 20 7.05 -1.08 -7.58
C ALA A 20 7.76 -2.44 -7.48
N ARG A 21 7.23 -3.36 -6.66
CA ARG A 21 7.80 -4.70 -6.44
C ARG A 21 7.67 -5.62 -7.65
N ARG A 22 6.57 -5.52 -8.41
CA ARG A 22 6.36 -6.33 -9.62
C ARG A 22 7.30 -5.98 -10.77
N GLY A 23 8.04 -4.87 -10.67
CA GLY A 23 9.06 -4.51 -11.67
C GLY A 23 8.51 -4.28 -13.07
N GLU A 24 7.19 -4.14 -13.23
CA GLU A 24 6.58 -3.76 -14.50
C GLU A 24 7.01 -2.33 -14.80
N SER A 25 8.09 -2.22 -15.57
CA SER A 25 8.76 -1.00 -15.95
C SER A 25 7.74 -0.01 -16.48
N PHE A 26 7.36 0.98 -15.67
CA PHE A 26 6.68 2.21 -16.08
C PHE A 26 5.72 2.02 -17.27
N ARG A 27 4.85 1.02 -17.23
CA ARG A 27 3.70 0.95 -18.13
C ARG A 27 2.70 1.96 -17.62
N PHE A 28 3.06 3.22 -17.83
CA PHE A 28 2.18 4.36 -17.71
C PHE A 28 0.88 4.02 -18.44
N PHE A 29 -0.24 4.44 -17.86
CA PHE A 29 -1.60 4.48 -18.40
C PHE A 29 -2.63 3.43 -17.97
N ARG A 30 -2.31 2.35 -17.25
CA ARG A 30 -3.37 1.65 -16.48
C ARG A 30 -3.43 2.28 -15.08
N PRO A 31 -4.60 2.74 -14.59
CA PRO A 31 -4.69 3.29 -13.25
C PRO A 31 -4.32 2.17 -12.27
N ALA A 32 -3.18 2.30 -11.58
CA ALA A 32 -2.71 1.28 -10.63
C ALA A 32 -3.76 0.99 -9.56
N PHE A 33 -4.58 2.00 -9.23
CA PHE A 33 -5.68 1.91 -8.28
C PHE A 33 -6.91 1.16 -8.80
N ASP A 34 -7.01 0.89 -10.10
CA ASP A 34 -8.08 0.11 -10.71
C ASP A 34 -7.61 -1.30 -11.14
N ASP A 35 -6.30 -1.58 -11.05
CA ASP A 35 -5.76 -2.88 -11.39
C ASP A 35 -6.05 -3.89 -10.26
N GLN A 36 -7.01 -4.77 -10.51
CA GLN A 36 -7.43 -5.80 -9.54
C GLN A 36 -6.27 -6.65 -9.03
N ALA A 37 -5.29 -6.97 -9.88
CA ALA A 37 -4.17 -7.79 -9.45
C ALA A 37 -3.27 -7.02 -8.47
N LEU A 38 -3.10 -5.70 -8.64
CA LEU A 38 -2.38 -4.85 -7.69
C LEU A 38 -3.16 -4.65 -6.40
N ILE A 39 -4.48 -4.44 -6.48
CA ILE A 39 -5.36 -4.28 -5.32
C ILE A 39 -5.33 -5.55 -4.45
N GLU A 40 -5.47 -6.73 -5.07
CA GLU A 40 -5.41 -8.01 -4.35
C GLU A 40 -4.03 -8.23 -3.70
N GLY A 41 -2.95 -7.96 -4.44
CA GLY A 41 -1.58 -8.10 -3.91
C GLY A 41 -1.31 -7.15 -2.74
N ALA A 42 -1.79 -5.91 -2.84
CA ALA A 42 -1.73 -4.93 -1.77
C ALA A 42 -2.57 -5.35 -0.55
N GLY A 43 -3.78 -5.88 -0.77
CA GLY A 43 -4.63 -6.43 0.29
C GLY A 43 -3.92 -7.55 1.07
N VAL A 44 -3.33 -8.52 0.36
CA VAL A 44 -2.56 -9.60 0.97
C VAL A 44 -1.36 -9.07 1.77
N MET A 45 -0.68 -8.04 1.29
CA MET A 45 0.41 -7.38 2.02
C MET A 45 -0.09 -6.77 3.34
N LEU A 46 -1.22 -6.07 3.31
CA LEU A 46 -1.81 -5.44 4.50
C LEU A 46 -2.34 -6.46 5.50
N ASP A 47 -2.96 -7.54 5.04
CA ASP A 47 -3.47 -8.61 5.90
C ASP A 47 -2.35 -9.29 6.70
N ARG A 48 -1.16 -9.45 6.10
CA ARG A 48 0.02 -10.03 6.79
C ARG A 48 0.48 -9.22 7.99
N VAL A 49 0.26 -7.90 7.98
CA VAL A 49 0.59 -7.01 9.11
C VAL A 49 -0.62 -6.62 9.93
N GLY A 50 -1.79 -7.20 9.64
CA GLY A 50 -3.04 -6.92 10.35
C GLY A 50 -3.67 -5.55 10.06
N LEU A 51 -3.32 -4.90 8.94
CA LEU A 51 -3.85 -3.58 8.56
C LEU A 51 -4.99 -3.64 7.53
N GLY A 52 -5.45 -4.82 7.12
CA GLY A 52 -6.53 -4.96 6.13
C GLY A 52 -7.80 -4.18 6.51
N TYR A 53 -8.17 -4.15 7.78
CA TYR A 53 -9.34 -3.41 8.28
C TYR A 53 -9.21 -1.87 8.17
N ARG A 54 -7.99 -1.36 7.99
CA ARG A 54 -7.67 0.06 7.79
C ARG A 54 -7.45 0.42 6.33
N ALA A 55 -7.70 -0.49 5.38
CA ALA A 55 -7.38 -0.31 3.96
C ALA A 55 -7.85 1.05 3.39
N THR A 56 -9.06 1.51 3.75
CA THR A 56 -9.65 2.77 3.27
C THR A 56 -9.34 3.99 4.14
N THR A 57 -8.63 3.80 5.26
CA THR A 57 -8.26 4.88 6.18
C THR A 57 -7.11 5.70 5.59
N PRO A 58 -7.15 7.04 5.64
CA PRO A 58 -6.00 7.89 5.32
C PRO A 58 -4.79 7.54 6.22
N VAL A 59 -3.57 7.50 5.67
CA VAL A 59 -2.37 7.21 6.47
C VAL A 59 -2.14 8.27 7.55
N ALA A 60 -2.56 9.51 7.30
CA ALA A 60 -2.52 10.59 8.28
C ALA A 60 -3.27 10.24 9.58
N ASP A 61 -4.34 9.45 9.50
CA ASP A 61 -5.21 9.09 10.62
C ASP A 61 -4.77 7.82 11.36
N LEU A 62 -3.72 7.14 10.88
CA LEU A 62 -3.15 6.00 11.58
C LEU A 62 -2.41 6.43 12.85
N ALA A 63 -2.57 5.65 13.91
CA ALA A 63 -1.72 5.75 15.09
C ALA A 63 -0.25 5.52 14.71
N HIS A 64 0.69 6.04 15.50
CA HIS A 64 2.12 5.89 15.22
C HIS A 64 2.55 4.42 15.08
N GLY A 65 1.99 3.51 15.88
CA GLY A 65 2.26 2.07 15.77
C GLY A 65 1.72 1.46 14.48
N GLU A 66 0.51 1.82 14.07
CA GLU A 66 -0.09 1.37 12.81
C GLU A 66 0.69 1.90 11.59
N ARG A 67 1.17 3.15 11.66
CA ARG A 67 2.02 3.73 10.60
C ARG A 67 3.34 2.96 10.46
N ARG A 68 3.95 2.57 11.59
CA ARG A 68 5.17 1.76 11.57
C ARG A 68 4.92 0.36 10.99
N LEU A 69 3.78 -0.26 11.30
CA LEU A 69 3.38 -1.53 10.69
C LEU A 69 3.20 -1.40 9.17
N LEU A 70 2.61 -0.30 8.71
CA LEU A 70 2.50 -0.01 7.28
C LEU A 70 3.88 0.12 6.64
N GLU A 71 4.78 0.93 7.21
CA GLU A 71 6.16 1.05 6.70
C GLU A 71 6.87 -0.29 6.58
N LEU A 72 6.70 -1.17 7.57
CA LEU A 72 7.24 -2.53 7.53
C LEU A 72 6.60 -3.34 6.41
N ALA A 73 5.28 -3.27 6.23
CA ALA A 73 4.57 -3.96 5.17
C ALA A 73 5.09 -3.55 3.78
N LEU A 74 5.29 -2.25 3.55
CA LEU A 74 5.76 -1.71 2.27
C LEU A 74 7.23 -2.03 1.98
N ALA A 75 8.01 -2.41 3.00
CA ALA A 75 9.42 -2.78 2.87
C ALA A 75 9.64 -4.27 2.60
N LEU A 76 8.59 -5.10 2.70
CA LEU A 76 8.60 -6.55 2.45
C LEU A 76 8.36 -6.87 0.97
#